data_AF-A0A2M8T4Z6-F1
#
_entry.id   AF-A0A2M8T4Z6-F1
#
_cell.length_a   1.000
_cell.length_b   1.000
_cell.length_c   1.000
_cell.angle_alpha   90.00
_cell.angle_beta   90.00
_cell.angle_gamma   90.00
#
_symmetry.space_group_name_H-M   'P 1'
#
loop_
_entity.id
_entity.type
_entity.pdbx_description
1 polymer ?
#
loop_
_entity_poly.entity_id
_entity_poly.type
_entity_poly.pdbx_seq_one_letter_code
_entity_poly.pdbx_strand_id
1 'polypeptide(L)'
;MSNVVALNSGDQPDRKPMPNDKAALLDSPQGFEVYSRELIRKVFPRLINEACDVAYADYKRKPEIRDVVAFYFLLQSYIDGNHTRSDGSTNDRFGACFLNYDTIQQHLRIDKHRINLLAAILETNGIIRTTGHYEGTKRFKWYFPSFCPHITDDGYIVNEDGEKIVPDFDVYRMRRRKR
;
A
#
# COMPACT_ATOMS: atom_id res chain seq x y z
N MET A 1 -13.52 -43.76 8.44
CA MET A 1 -12.11 -43.57 8.04
C MET A 1 -12.10 -42.42 7.05
N SER A 2 -11.70 -41.24 7.52
CA SER A 2 -11.75 -39.99 6.76
C SER A 2 -10.48 -39.87 5.93
N ASN A 3 -10.62 -39.87 4.60
CA ASN A 3 -9.51 -39.56 3.69
C ASN A 3 -9.23 -38.05 3.79
N VAL A 4 -8.19 -37.71 4.55
CA VAL A 4 -7.52 -36.42 4.46
C VAL A 4 -6.76 -36.44 3.15
N VAL A 5 -7.31 -35.80 2.11
CA VAL A 5 -6.55 -35.49 0.90
C VAL A 5 -5.51 -34.45 1.32
N ALA A 6 -4.27 -34.89 1.39
CA ALA A 6 -3.11 -34.03 1.50
C ALA A 6 -3.16 -32.98 0.39
N LEU A 7 -3.28 -31.71 0.77
CA LEU A 7 -2.95 -30.59 -0.09
C LEU A 7 -1.46 -30.69 -0.38
N ASN A 8 -1.12 -31.34 -1.49
CA ASN A 8 0.16 -31.17 -2.15
C ASN A 8 0.32 -29.67 -2.45
N SER A 9 1.03 -28.96 -1.57
CA SER A 9 1.70 -27.72 -1.91
C SER A 9 2.77 -28.08 -2.94
N GLY A 10 2.37 -28.13 -4.20
CA GLY A 10 3.30 -28.24 -5.31
C GLY A 10 4.21 -27.03 -5.28
N ASP A 11 5.49 -27.25 -4.99
CA ASP A 11 6.58 -26.46 -5.54
C ASP A 11 6.29 -26.34 -7.05
N GLN A 12 5.91 -25.14 -7.51
CA GLN A 12 5.95 -24.81 -8.93
C GLN A 12 7.38 -24.29 -9.20
N PRO A 13 8.27 -25.10 -9.79
CA PRO A 13 9.68 -24.73 -9.97
C PRO A 13 9.91 -23.53 -10.91
N ASP A 14 8.87 -22.99 -11.56
CA ASP A 14 8.97 -21.94 -12.59
C ASP A 14 8.19 -20.65 -12.30
N ARG A 15 7.71 -20.43 -11.07
CA ARG A 15 6.95 -19.20 -10.79
C ARG A 15 7.88 -17.98 -10.79
N LYS A 16 7.71 -17.11 -11.78
CA LYS A 16 8.43 -15.82 -11.84
C LYS A 16 8.21 -15.03 -10.54
N PRO A 17 9.25 -14.37 -10.00
CA PRO A 17 9.12 -13.49 -8.85
C PRO A 17 7.98 -12.48 -9.07
N MET A 18 7.12 -12.32 -8.06
CA MET A 18 5.99 -11.41 -8.10
C MET A 18 6.21 -10.24 -7.13
N PRO A 19 5.76 -9.02 -7.49
CA PRO A 19 5.95 -7.86 -6.64
C PRO A 19 5.11 -8.00 -5.36
N ASN A 20 5.72 -7.68 -4.22
CA ASN A 20 5.08 -7.65 -2.90
C ASN A 20 4.32 -8.98 -2.63
N ASP A 21 3.07 -8.90 -2.20
CA ASP A 21 2.15 -9.99 -1.88
C ASP A 21 1.19 -10.36 -3.04
N LYS A 22 1.53 -9.98 -4.29
CA LYS A 22 0.69 -10.28 -5.47
C LYS A 22 0.50 -11.79 -5.70
N ALA A 23 1.46 -12.63 -5.29
CA ALA A 23 1.30 -14.08 -5.38
C ALA A 23 0.11 -14.56 -4.54
N ALA A 24 -0.02 -14.06 -3.30
CA ALA A 24 -1.14 -14.40 -2.41
C ALA A 24 -2.50 -13.98 -2.99
N LEU A 25 -2.55 -12.84 -3.69
CA LEU A 25 -3.77 -12.41 -4.39
C LEU A 25 -4.21 -13.42 -5.46
N LEU A 26 -3.25 -13.90 -6.26
CA LEU A 26 -3.52 -14.82 -7.38
C LEU A 26 -3.78 -16.25 -6.93
N ASP A 27 -3.23 -16.64 -5.78
CA ASP A 27 -3.41 -17.96 -5.19
C ASP A 27 -4.71 -18.07 -4.38
N SER A 28 -5.50 -16.99 -4.32
CA SER A 28 -6.75 -16.98 -3.58
C SER A 28 -7.70 -18.06 -4.11
N PRO A 29 -8.21 -18.95 -3.25
CA PRO A 29 -9.17 -19.99 -3.65
C PRO A 29 -10.52 -19.40 -4.09
N GLN A 30 -10.78 -18.11 -3.80
CA GLN A 30 -11.99 -17.42 -4.26
C GLN A 30 -11.90 -16.91 -5.71
N GLY A 31 -10.77 -17.11 -6.39
CA GLY A 31 -10.57 -16.79 -7.79
C GLY A 31 -9.59 -15.63 -8.04
N PHE A 32 -9.41 -15.28 -9.32
CA PHE A 32 -8.49 -14.22 -9.74
C PHE A 32 -9.08 -12.84 -9.43
N GLU A 33 -8.69 -12.25 -8.30
CA GLU A 33 -8.94 -10.84 -8.01
C GLU A 33 -7.77 -9.97 -8.54
N VAL A 34 -8.10 -8.81 -9.13
CA VAL A 34 -7.09 -7.83 -9.60
C VAL A 34 -6.63 -6.92 -8.46
N TYR A 35 -7.44 -6.80 -7.41
CA TYR A 35 -7.17 -6.04 -6.19
C TYR A 35 -7.93 -6.68 -5.02
N SER A 36 -7.44 -6.53 -3.79
CA SER A 36 -8.16 -6.95 -2.59
C SER A 36 -9.48 -6.19 -2.41
N ARG A 37 -10.61 -6.87 -2.57
CA ARG A 37 -11.94 -6.25 -2.33
C ARG A 37 -12.12 -5.82 -0.87
N GLU A 38 -11.50 -6.52 0.06
CA GLU A 38 -11.62 -6.23 1.49
C GLU A 38 -10.97 -4.88 1.85
N LEU A 39 -9.91 -4.46 1.14
CA LEU A 39 -9.39 -3.09 1.26
C LEU A 39 -10.48 -2.05 0.96
N ILE A 40 -11.24 -2.25 -0.12
CA ILE A 40 -12.31 -1.35 -0.57
C ILE A 40 -13.51 -1.38 0.37
N ARG A 41 -13.89 -2.57 0.85
CA ARG A 41 -15.11 -2.76 1.62
C ARG A 41 -14.96 -2.45 3.11
N LYS A 42 -13.77 -2.69 3.68
CA LYS A 42 -13.54 -2.59 5.13
C LYS A 42 -12.50 -1.51 5.46
N VAL A 43 -11.31 -1.60 4.88
CA VAL A 43 -10.16 -0.78 5.32
C VAL A 43 -10.31 0.69 4.93
N PHE A 44 -10.61 0.99 3.65
CA PHE A 44 -10.77 2.38 3.19
C PHE A 44 -11.93 3.11 3.87
N PRO A 45 -13.14 2.52 4.03
CA PRO A 45 -14.21 3.15 4.80
C PRO A 45 -13.80 3.43 6.25
N ARG A 46 -13.20 2.45 6.94
CA ARG A 46 -12.71 2.62 8.32
C ARG A 46 -11.72 3.78 8.42
N LEU A 47 -10.67 3.78 7.60
CA LEU A 47 -9.60 4.78 7.70
C LEU A 47 -10.08 6.20 7.35
N ILE A 48 -11.02 6.33 6.41
CA ILE A 48 -11.62 7.63 6.06
C ILE A 48 -12.43 8.16 7.24
N ASN A 49 -13.21 7.30 7.91
CA ASN A 49 -14.00 7.68 9.08
C ASN A 49 -13.09 8.04 10.26
N GLU A 50 -12.10 7.21 10.59
CA GLU A 50 -11.14 7.51 11.66
C GLU A 50 -10.36 8.80 11.40
N ALA A 51 -9.92 9.05 10.16
CA ALA A 51 -9.26 10.29 9.83
C ALA A 51 -10.18 11.48 10.11
N CYS A 52 -11.43 11.41 9.67
CA CYS A 52 -12.39 12.49 9.87
C CYS A 52 -12.78 12.68 11.33
N ASP A 53 -13.10 11.60 12.04
CA ASP A 53 -13.84 11.64 13.30
C ASP A 53 -12.95 11.45 14.52
N VAL A 54 -11.70 11.00 14.32
CA VAL A 54 -10.69 10.87 15.37
C VAL A 54 -9.55 11.84 15.13
N ALA A 55 -8.81 11.70 14.01
CA ALA A 55 -7.59 12.48 13.80
C ALA A 55 -7.86 13.99 13.59
N TYR A 56 -8.97 14.32 12.92
CA TYR A 56 -9.38 15.69 12.61
C TYR A 56 -10.72 16.09 13.26
N ALA A 57 -11.10 15.44 14.37
CA ALA A 57 -12.36 15.71 15.08
C ALA A 57 -12.55 17.21 15.38
N ASP A 58 -11.49 17.86 15.85
CA ASP A 58 -11.52 19.28 16.28
C ASP A 58 -11.29 20.28 15.12
N TYR A 59 -11.08 19.79 13.90
CA TYR A 59 -10.77 20.66 12.77
C TYR A 59 -12.05 21.20 12.14
N LYS A 60 -12.19 22.53 12.10
CA LYS A 60 -13.31 23.21 11.41
C LYS A 60 -13.42 22.83 9.93
N ARG A 61 -12.28 22.58 9.27
CA ARG A 61 -12.21 22.11 7.88
C ARG A 61 -11.33 20.87 7.82
N LYS A 62 -11.96 19.72 7.59
CA LYS A 62 -11.27 18.44 7.44
C LYS A 62 -10.61 18.37 6.04
N PRO A 63 -9.42 17.78 5.92
CA PRO A 63 -8.80 17.52 4.62
C PRO A 63 -9.60 16.48 3.82
N GLU A 64 -9.49 16.50 2.50
CA GLU A 64 -10.18 15.52 1.65
C GLU A 64 -9.47 14.16 1.74
N ILE A 65 -9.90 13.25 2.62
CA ILE A 65 -9.17 11.96 2.79
C ILE A 65 -9.52 10.94 1.71
N ARG A 66 -10.63 11.13 0.99
CA ARG A 66 -11.15 10.19 -0.01
C ARG A 66 -10.17 9.90 -1.16
N ASP A 67 -9.29 10.84 -1.49
CA ASP A 67 -8.24 10.68 -2.50
C ASP A 67 -7.26 9.54 -2.19
N VAL A 68 -7.21 9.06 -0.95
CA VAL A 68 -6.36 7.95 -0.51
C VAL A 68 -6.60 6.68 -1.34
N VAL A 69 -7.85 6.45 -1.78
CA VAL A 69 -8.24 5.29 -2.58
C VAL A 69 -7.66 5.41 -3.99
N ALA A 70 -7.87 6.56 -4.63
CA ALA A 70 -7.35 6.83 -5.97
C ALA A 70 -5.81 6.83 -5.98
N PHE A 71 -5.19 7.37 -4.92
CA PHE A 71 -3.75 7.35 -4.75
C PHE A 71 -3.21 5.92 -4.64
N TYR A 72 -3.82 5.05 -3.84
CA TYR A 72 -3.42 3.64 -3.74
C TYR A 72 -3.47 2.93 -5.11
N PHE A 73 -4.57 3.05 -5.86
CA PHE A 73 -4.69 2.42 -7.18
C PHE A 73 -3.73 3.01 -8.21
N LEU A 74 -3.44 4.31 -8.12
CA LEU A 74 -2.40 4.92 -8.95
C LEU A 74 -1.04 4.29 -8.65
N LEU A 75 -0.68 4.10 -7.37
CA LEU A 75 0.57 3.45 -7.01
C LEU A 75 0.63 2.01 -7.56
N GLN A 76 -0.45 1.23 -7.42
CA GLN A 76 -0.51 -0.14 -7.93
C GLN A 76 -0.36 -0.24 -9.45
N SER A 77 -0.92 0.72 -10.18
CA SER A 77 -0.91 0.71 -11.66
C SER A 77 0.47 0.98 -12.25
N TYR A 78 1.39 1.55 -11.47
CA TYR A 78 2.73 1.95 -11.91
C TYR A 78 3.84 1.22 -11.15
N ILE A 79 3.64 -0.06 -10.84
CA ILE A 79 4.64 -0.91 -10.18
C ILE A 79 5.71 -1.38 -11.18
N ASP A 80 6.98 -1.31 -10.78
CA ASP A 80 8.08 -1.94 -11.49
C ASP A 80 8.06 -3.47 -11.31
N GLY A 81 7.72 -4.18 -12.38
CA GLY A 81 7.66 -5.64 -12.42
C GLY A 81 8.98 -6.31 -12.80
N ASN A 82 10.07 -5.57 -13.00
CA ASN A 82 11.36 -6.14 -13.40
C ASN A 82 12.14 -6.57 -12.17
N HIS A 83 12.16 -7.87 -11.87
CA HIS A 83 12.91 -8.42 -10.73
C HIS A 83 14.44 -8.33 -10.92
N THR A 84 14.91 -8.51 -12.15
CA THR A 84 16.33 -8.47 -12.51
C THR A 84 16.60 -7.34 -13.50
N ARG A 85 17.75 -6.69 -13.36
CA ARG A 85 18.28 -5.76 -14.35
C ARG A 85 18.84 -6.52 -15.56
N SER A 86 19.19 -5.79 -16.62
CA SER A 86 19.77 -6.38 -17.86
C SER A 86 21.11 -7.09 -17.64
N ASP A 87 21.82 -6.75 -16.56
CA ASP A 87 23.09 -7.37 -16.17
C ASP A 87 22.92 -8.60 -15.25
N GLY A 88 21.67 -8.99 -14.95
CA GLY A 88 21.34 -10.13 -14.09
C GLY A 88 21.31 -9.80 -12.59
N SER A 89 21.64 -8.57 -12.16
CA SER A 89 21.54 -8.15 -10.76
C SER A 89 20.08 -7.94 -10.31
N THR A 90 19.80 -8.10 -9.02
CA THR A 90 18.48 -7.83 -8.44
C THR A 90 18.13 -6.34 -8.53
N ASN A 91 16.90 -6.03 -8.93
CA ASN A 91 16.42 -4.65 -9.01
C ASN A 91 15.79 -4.23 -7.67
N ASP A 92 16.42 -3.28 -6.99
CA ASP A 92 15.92 -2.72 -5.71
C ASP A 92 14.57 -2.00 -5.85
N ARG A 93 14.17 -1.63 -7.08
CA ARG A 93 12.87 -1.02 -7.38
C ARG A 93 11.77 -2.05 -7.61
N PHE A 94 12.08 -3.34 -7.65
CA PHE A 94 11.08 -4.36 -7.89
C PHE A 94 9.93 -4.27 -6.87
N GLY A 95 8.70 -4.11 -7.36
CA GLY A 95 7.52 -3.91 -6.51
C GLY A 95 7.26 -2.47 -6.06
N ALA A 96 8.15 -1.53 -6.36
CA ALA A 96 7.95 -0.11 -6.09
C ALA A 96 7.18 0.58 -7.21
N CYS A 97 6.36 1.57 -6.85
CA CYS A 97 5.83 2.54 -7.79
C CYS A 97 6.96 3.44 -8.32
N PHE A 98 7.09 3.53 -9.64
CA PHE A 98 8.16 4.31 -10.29
C PHE A 98 7.77 5.77 -10.58
N LEU A 99 6.55 6.19 -10.25
CA LEU A 99 6.13 7.58 -10.48
C LEU A 99 6.85 8.56 -9.57
N ASN A 100 7.26 9.69 -10.15
CA ASN A 100 7.76 10.83 -9.39
C ASN A 100 6.59 11.70 -8.87
N TYR A 101 6.91 12.68 -8.01
CA TYR A 101 5.90 13.58 -7.44
C TYR A 101 5.15 14.37 -8.50
N ASP A 102 5.83 14.95 -9.49
CA ASP A 102 5.21 15.82 -10.50
C ASP A 102 4.15 15.05 -11.30
N THR A 103 4.43 13.79 -11.66
CA THR A 103 3.48 12.92 -12.35
C THR A 103 2.30 12.58 -11.46
N ILE A 104 2.50 12.23 -10.18
CA ILE A 104 1.40 11.99 -9.24
C ILE A 104 0.52 13.24 -9.08
N GLN A 105 1.13 14.42 -8.96
CA GLN A 105 0.40 15.69 -8.85
C GLN A 105 -0.45 15.96 -10.10
N GLN A 106 0.06 15.63 -11.29
CA GLN A 106 -0.69 15.77 -12.54
C GLN A 106 -1.88 14.79 -12.63
N HIS A 107 -1.67 13.52 -12.27
CA HIS A 107 -2.72 12.49 -12.33
C HIS A 107 -3.85 12.76 -11.34
N LEU A 108 -3.52 13.12 -10.10
CA LEU A 108 -4.51 13.29 -9.03
C LEU A 108 -4.97 14.73 -8.84
N ARG A 109 -4.31 15.70 -9.51
CA ARG A 109 -4.58 17.14 -9.34
C ARG A 109 -4.46 17.63 -7.89
N ILE A 110 -3.51 17.05 -7.15
CA ILE A 110 -3.20 17.41 -5.75
C ILE A 110 -1.79 17.95 -5.62
N ASP A 111 -1.51 18.68 -4.54
CA ASP A 111 -0.18 19.17 -4.23
C ASP A 111 0.71 18.11 -3.54
N LYS A 112 2.02 18.41 -3.46
CA LYS A 112 3.00 17.53 -2.80
C LYS A 112 2.71 17.29 -1.32
N HIS A 113 2.15 18.27 -0.59
CA HIS A 113 1.80 18.07 0.81
C HIS A 113 0.68 17.04 0.95
N ARG A 114 -0.34 17.12 0.09
CA ARG A 114 -1.43 16.15 0.00
C ARG A 114 -0.90 14.75 -0.30
N ILE A 115 0.02 14.59 -1.25
CA ILE A 115 0.66 13.29 -1.52
C ILE A 115 1.35 12.73 -0.27
N ASN A 116 2.12 13.56 0.45
CA ASN A 116 2.79 13.12 1.68
C ASN A 116 1.81 12.69 2.76
N LEU A 117 0.67 13.40 2.91
CA LEU A 117 -0.37 13.02 3.85
C LEU A 117 -1.01 11.67 3.46
N LEU A 118 -1.42 11.51 2.21
CA LEU A 118 -2.05 10.26 1.74
C LEU A 118 -1.08 9.07 1.88
N ALA A 119 0.19 9.27 1.55
CA ALA A 119 1.22 8.25 1.75
C ALA A 119 1.40 7.88 3.22
N ALA A 120 1.42 8.87 4.11
CA ALA A 120 1.58 8.63 5.54
C ALA A 120 0.36 7.88 6.14
N ILE A 121 -0.85 8.23 5.70
CA ILE A 121 -2.08 7.50 6.06
C ILE A 121 -1.99 6.05 5.57
N LEU A 122 -1.65 5.80 4.31
CA LEU A 122 -1.54 4.43 3.79
C LEU A 122 -0.45 3.64 4.53
N GLU A 123 0.68 4.27 4.83
CA GLU A 123 1.84 3.63 5.46
C GLU A 123 1.55 3.23 6.92
N THR A 124 0.99 4.13 7.74
CA THR A 124 0.69 3.78 9.14
C THR A 124 -0.46 2.78 9.29
N ASN A 125 -1.27 2.58 8.24
CA ASN A 125 -2.29 1.55 8.21
C ASN A 125 -1.78 0.23 7.60
N GLY A 126 -0.51 0.14 7.22
CA GLY A 126 0.09 -1.07 6.65
C GLY A 126 -0.26 -1.36 5.19
N ILE A 127 -0.89 -0.41 4.48
CA ILE A 127 -1.33 -0.61 3.08
C ILE A 127 -0.16 -0.44 2.11
N ILE A 128 0.81 0.41 2.44
CA ILE A 128 2.04 0.60 1.68
C ILE A 128 3.24 0.60 2.61
N ARG A 129 4.41 0.27 2.08
CA ARG A 129 5.71 0.55 2.71
C ARG A 129 6.42 1.64 1.92
N THR A 130 7.10 2.59 2.57
CA THR A 130 7.90 3.59 1.87
C THR A 130 9.39 3.45 2.14
N THR A 131 10.21 3.85 1.16
CA THR A 131 11.68 3.89 1.31
C THR A 131 12.22 5.15 0.65
N GLY A 132 13.15 5.81 1.32
CA GLY A 132 13.86 6.96 0.76
C GLY A 132 14.93 6.49 -0.21
N HIS A 133 14.99 7.10 -1.40
CA HIS A 133 16.03 6.85 -2.38
C HIS A 133 16.67 8.16 -2.81
N TYR A 134 17.97 8.14 -3.08
CA TYR A 134 18.71 9.28 -3.61
C TYR A 134 19.20 8.95 -5.01
N GLU A 135 18.87 9.82 -5.96
CA GLU A 135 19.40 9.77 -7.33
C GLU A 135 20.14 11.09 -7.58
N GLY A 136 21.48 11.03 -7.51
CA GLY A 136 22.33 12.22 -7.40
C GLY A 136 22.01 13.03 -6.15
N THR A 137 21.68 14.32 -6.31
CA THR A 137 21.29 15.20 -5.20
C THR A 137 19.78 15.19 -4.92
N LYS A 138 18.99 14.50 -5.74
CA LYS A 138 17.53 14.47 -5.62
C LYS A 138 17.08 13.32 -4.74
N ARG A 139 16.24 13.63 -3.75
CA ARG A 139 15.59 12.65 -2.88
C ARG A 139 14.22 12.25 -3.44
N PHE A 140 14.04 10.96 -3.65
CA PHE A 140 12.80 10.33 -4.06
C PHE A 140 12.22 9.47 -2.92
N LYS A 141 10.92 9.21 -2.98
CA LYS A 141 10.27 8.18 -2.17
C LYS A 141 9.82 7.08 -3.12
N TRP A 142 10.17 5.85 -2.79
CA TRP A 142 9.56 4.67 -3.38
C TRP A 142 8.40 4.23 -2.50
N TYR A 143 7.32 3.83 -3.14
CA TYR A 143 6.11 3.32 -2.50
C TYR A 143 5.94 1.87 -2.93
N PHE A 144 5.82 0.95 -1.98
CA PHE A 144 5.60 -0.48 -2.21
C PHE A 144 4.18 -0.82 -1.75
N PRO A 145 3.19 -0.88 -2.66
CA PRO A 145 1.80 -1.16 -2.28
C PRO A 145 1.59 -2.65 -2.05
N SER A 146 0.89 -2.98 -0.97
CA SER A 146 0.33 -4.32 -0.82
C SER A 146 -0.81 -4.53 -1.82
N PHE A 147 -0.89 -5.72 -2.40
CA PHE A 147 -1.93 -6.21 -3.29
C PHE A 147 -3.02 -6.97 -2.53
N CYS A 148 -2.63 -7.71 -1.49
CA CYS A 148 -3.49 -8.63 -0.76
C CYS A 148 -3.13 -8.69 0.74
N PRO A 149 -3.31 -7.58 1.47
CA PRO A 149 -3.04 -7.59 2.89
C PRO A 149 -4.06 -8.49 3.61
N HIS A 150 -3.61 -9.14 4.68
CA HIS A 150 -4.50 -9.86 5.58
C HIS A 150 -5.33 -8.85 6.37
N ILE A 151 -6.66 -8.96 6.27
CA ILE A 151 -7.60 -7.99 6.81
C ILE A 151 -8.53 -8.66 7.81
N THR A 152 -8.66 -8.06 8.98
CA THR A 152 -9.61 -8.48 10.02
C THR A 152 -11.04 -8.05 9.68
N ASP A 153 -12.03 -8.63 10.36
CA ASP A 153 -13.44 -8.29 10.11
C ASP A 153 -13.79 -6.82 10.38
N ASP A 154 -13.11 -6.21 11.35
CA ASP A 154 -13.22 -4.79 11.69
C ASP A 154 -12.36 -3.86 10.80
N GLY A 155 -11.69 -4.41 9.78
CA GLY A 155 -11.03 -3.62 8.73
C GLY A 155 -9.63 -3.11 9.08
N TYR A 156 -8.93 -3.78 10.00
CA TYR A 156 -7.50 -3.55 10.25
C TYR A 156 -6.65 -4.53 9.44
N ILE A 157 -5.45 -4.08 9.08
CA ILE A 157 -4.44 -4.96 8.47
C ILE A 157 -3.71 -5.72 9.56
N VAL A 158 -3.35 -6.96 9.28
CA VAL A 158 -2.56 -7.83 10.14
C VAL A 158 -1.12 -7.89 9.61
N ASN A 159 -0.14 -7.74 10.50
CA ASN A 159 1.28 -7.86 10.15
C ASN A 159 1.72 -9.34 10.01
N GLU A 160 3.00 -9.57 9.75
CA GLU A 160 3.56 -10.92 9.59
C GLU A 160 3.48 -11.77 10.87
N ASP A 161 3.44 -11.13 12.04
CA ASP A 161 3.32 -11.78 13.36
C ASP A 161 1.87 -12.12 13.74
N GLY A 162 0.89 -11.77 12.90
CA GLY A 162 -0.53 -11.99 13.20
C GLY A 162 -1.15 -10.88 14.06
N GLU A 163 -0.45 -9.78 14.29
CA GLU A 163 -0.92 -8.66 15.11
C GLU A 163 -1.61 -7.58 14.26
N LYS A 164 -2.65 -6.95 14.84
CA LYS A 164 -3.34 -5.82 14.20
C LYS A 164 -2.42 -4.61 14.13
N ILE A 165 -2.29 -4.02 12.93
CA ILE A 165 -1.65 -2.73 12.72
C ILE A 165 -2.64 -1.63 13.10
N VAL A 166 -2.42 -1.02 14.26
CA VAL A 166 -3.19 0.14 14.73
C VAL A 166 -2.50 1.43 14.24
N PRO A 167 -3.21 2.32 13.52
CA PRO A 167 -2.60 3.52 12.97
C PRO A 167 -2.24 4.53 14.06
N ASP A 168 -1.08 5.17 13.91
CA ASP A 168 -0.71 6.35 14.70
C ASP A 168 -1.35 7.61 14.07
N PHE A 169 -2.41 8.13 14.70
CA PHE A 169 -3.12 9.30 14.21
C PHE A 169 -2.31 10.60 14.32
N ASP A 170 -1.25 10.66 15.13
CA ASP A 170 -0.40 11.85 15.16
C ASP A 170 0.38 12.03 13.84
N VAL A 171 0.59 10.95 13.09
CA VAL A 171 1.20 10.98 11.75
C VAL A 171 0.30 11.67 10.73
N TYR A 172 -1.03 11.69 10.93
CA TYR A 172 -1.96 12.37 10.03
C TYR A 172 -1.82 13.89 10.14
N ARG A 173 -1.34 14.37 11.28
CA ARG A 173 -1.12 15.79 11.49
C ARG A 173 0.15 16.18 10.74
N MET A 174 0.00 16.87 9.60
CA MET A 174 1.16 17.45 8.91
C MET A 174 2.01 18.21 9.93
N ARG A 175 3.26 17.77 10.16
CA ARG A 175 4.20 18.48 11.01
C ARG A 175 4.30 19.91 10.49
N ARG A 176 3.68 20.85 11.20
CA ARG A 176 3.90 22.28 10.96
C ARG A 176 5.41 22.48 11.10
N ARG A 177 6.07 22.89 10.01
CA ARG A 177 7.42 23.42 10.10
C ARG A 177 7.37 24.50 11.20
N LYS A 178 8.11 24.30 12.30
CA LYS A 178 8.44 25.42 13.19
C LYS A 178 9.05 26.48 12.27
N ARG A 179 8.34 27.59 12.12
CA ARG A 179 8.89 28.82 11.54
C ARG A 179 9.82 29.43 12.56
#